data_AF-Q1XFJ0-F1
#
_entry.id   AF-Q1XFJ0-F1
#
_cell.length_a   1.000
_cell.length_b   1.000
_cell.length_c   1.000
_cell.angle_alpha   90.00
_cell.angle_beta   90.00
_cell.angle_gamma   90.00
#
_symmetry.space_group_name_H-M   'P 1'
#
loop_
_entity.id
_entity.type
_entity.pdbx_description
1 polymer ?
#
loop_
_entity_poly.entity_id
_entity_poly.type
_entity_poly.pdbx_seq_one_letter_code
_entity_poly.pdbx_strand_id
1 'polypeptide(L)'
;KLIDLNQEMMRYSTRFNSYYSKLYELAGNINEDEKAKADFTSAYGKLQLQVQSIQESMEQDLFELNRFKTVLDKDSSNLSIKADEAIKTLQGSSGDIVKLREDIKRIQGEIQAELTTILNRPQEIIKGSINIGKQVFT
;
A
#
# COMPACT_ATOMS: atom_id res chain seq x y z
N LYS A 1 8.49 1.89 6.62
CA LYS A 1 7.03 1.92 6.91
C LYS A 1 6.35 0.75 6.22
N LEU A 2 5.83 0.86 4.99
CA LEU A 2 5.13 -0.28 4.33
C LEU A 2 5.96 -1.56 4.20
N ILE A 3 7.25 -1.46 3.82
CA ILE A 3 8.15 -2.63 3.75
C ILE A 3 8.35 -3.26 5.13
N ASP A 4 8.58 -2.43 6.15
CA ASP A 4 8.82 -2.88 7.52
C ASP A 4 7.58 -3.53 8.13
N LEU A 5 6.41 -2.94 7.89
CA LEU A 5 5.11 -3.48 8.31
C LEU A 5 4.85 -4.85 7.66
N ASN A 6 5.14 -5.00 6.37
CA ASN A 6 5.08 -6.30 5.71
C ASN A 6 6.01 -7.34 6.36
N GLN A 7 7.24 -6.93 6.68
CA GLN A 7 8.18 -7.81 7.39
C GLN A 7 7.70 -8.17 8.81
N GLU A 8 7.05 -7.24 9.50
CA GLU A 8 6.49 -7.48 10.83
C GLU A 8 5.36 -8.51 10.80
N MET A 9 4.42 -8.36 9.86
CA MET A 9 3.36 -9.35 9.63
C MET A 9 3.92 -10.73 9.26
N MET A 10 4.95 -10.78 8.41
CA MET A 10 5.64 -12.03 8.05
C MET A 10 6.30 -12.70 9.24
N ARG A 11 6.97 -11.92 10.12
CA ARG A 11 7.59 -12.43 11.34
C ARG A 11 6.53 -12.98 12.31
N TYR A 12 5.40 -12.28 12.47
CA TYR A 12 4.28 -12.75 13.27
C TYR A 12 3.73 -14.07 12.72
N SER A 13 3.44 -14.15 11.41
CA SER A 13 2.93 -15.36 10.78
C SER A 13 3.87 -16.55 11.00
N THR A 14 5.17 -16.36 10.81
CA THR A 14 6.19 -17.39 11.06
C THR A 14 6.18 -17.87 12.51
N ARG A 15 6.08 -16.94 13.47
CA ARG A 15 6.06 -17.25 14.91
C ARG A 15 4.76 -17.92 15.34
N PHE A 16 3.62 -17.49 14.82
CA PHE A 16 2.33 -18.13 15.09
C PHE A 16 2.34 -19.58 14.60
N ASN A 17 2.80 -19.80 13.36
CA ASN A 17 2.89 -21.13 12.76
C ASN A 17 3.79 -22.08 13.55
N SER A 18 4.89 -21.59 14.14
CA SER A 18 5.77 -22.44 14.95
C SER A 18 5.16 -22.83 16.29
N TYR A 19 4.25 -22.03 16.86
CA TYR A 19 3.54 -22.36 18.10
C TYR A 19 2.21 -23.09 17.90
N TYR A 20 1.70 -23.12 16.67
CA TYR A 20 0.35 -23.60 16.36
C TYR A 20 0.04 -24.98 16.96
N SER A 21 0.87 -26.00 16.67
CA SER A 21 0.61 -27.36 17.13
C SER A 21 0.57 -27.48 18.65
N LYS A 22 1.45 -26.75 19.37
CA LYS A 22 1.49 -26.81 20.83
C LYS A 22 0.33 -26.06 21.46
N LEU A 23 -0.02 -24.91 20.91
CA LEU A 23 -1.20 -24.15 21.35
C LEU A 23 -2.49 -24.94 21.13
N TYR A 24 -2.59 -25.66 20.01
CA TYR A 24 -3.73 -26.52 19.70
C TYR A 24 -3.87 -27.67 20.70
N GLU A 25 -2.76 -28.36 21.02
CA GLU A 25 -2.72 -29.41 22.06
C GLU A 25 -3.14 -28.86 23.43
N LEU A 26 -2.56 -27.74 23.86
CA LEU A 26 -2.88 -27.12 25.14
C LEU A 26 -4.34 -26.68 25.20
N ALA A 27 -4.89 -26.15 24.10
CA ALA A 27 -6.29 -25.74 24.00
C ALA A 27 -7.26 -26.90 24.24
N GLY A 28 -6.91 -28.12 23.80
CA GLY A 28 -7.72 -29.32 24.03
C GLY A 28 -7.82 -29.71 25.51
N ASN A 29 -6.82 -29.37 26.32
CA ASN A 29 -6.69 -29.84 27.70
C ASN A 29 -6.99 -28.77 28.76
N ILE A 30 -7.43 -27.57 28.38
CA ILE A 30 -7.58 -26.41 29.30
C ILE A 30 -8.57 -26.61 30.45
N ASN A 31 -9.52 -27.54 30.30
CA ASN A 31 -10.53 -27.84 31.32
C ASN A 31 -10.11 -29.01 32.22
N GLU A 32 -9.08 -29.75 31.80
CA GLU A 32 -8.67 -31.03 32.40
C GLU A 32 -7.36 -30.87 33.17
N ASP A 33 -6.52 -29.90 32.79
CA ASP A 33 -5.23 -29.60 33.40
C ASP A 33 -5.06 -28.08 33.62
N GLU A 34 -5.02 -27.66 34.89
CA GLU A 34 -4.78 -26.27 35.28
C GLU A 34 -3.43 -25.75 34.75
N LYS A 35 -2.43 -26.61 34.65
CA LYS A 35 -1.12 -26.24 34.09
C LYS A 35 -1.24 -25.98 32.58
N ALA A 36 -1.97 -26.83 31.85
CA ALA A 36 -2.25 -26.62 30.44
C ALA A 36 -3.00 -25.30 30.18
N LYS A 37 -3.98 -24.97 31.03
CA LYS A 37 -4.72 -23.69 30.98
C LYS A 37 -3.80 -22.48 31.17
N ALA A 38 -2.92 -22.53 32.18
CA ALA A 38 -1.98 -21.45 32.46
C ALA A 38 -0.98 -21.26 31.30
N ASP A 39 -0.43 -22.35 30.78
CA ASP A 39 0.54 -22.33 29.69
C ASP A 39 -0.09 -21.85 28.37
N PHE A 40 -1.32 -22.29 28.07
CA PHE A 40 -2.09 -21.79 26.93
C PHE A 40 -2.31 -20.28 27.02
N THR A 41 -2.85 -19.82 28.15
CA THR A 41 -3.20 -18.39 28.34
C THR A 41 -1.96 -17.51 28.25
N SER A 42 -0.83 -17.95 28.83
CA SER A 42 0.44 -17.21 28.76
C SER A 42 0.97 -17.11 27.33
N ALA A 43 1.00 -18.23 26.59
CA ALA A 43 1.53 -18.26 25.24
C ALA A 43 0.61 -17.51 24.25
N TYR A 44 -0.70 -17.71 24.35
CA TYR A 44 -1.68 -16.99 23.54
C TYR A 44 -1.66 -15.48 23.82
N GLY A 45 -1.58 -15.08 25.09
CA GLY A 45 -1.47 -13.66 25.46
C GLY A 45 -0.25 -12.97 24.83
N LYS A 46 0.91 -13.65 24.76
CA LYS A 46 2.09 -13.11 24.08
C LYS A 46 1.89 -12.93 22.57
N LEU A 47 1.11 -13.80 21.92
CA LEU A 47 0.76 -13.66 20.50
C LEU A 47 -0.24 -12.50 20.30
N GLN A 48 -1.22 -12.36 21.19
CA GLN A 48 -2.17 -11.25 21.14
C GLN A 48 -1.47 -9.90 21.31
N LEU A 49 -0.52 -9.78 22.25
CA LEU A 49 0.28 -8.56 22.43
C LEU A 49 1.09 -8.20 21.17
N GLN A 50 1.57 -9.19 20.41
CA GLN A 50 2.27 -8.93 19.15
C GLN A 50 1.33 -8.42 18.07
N VAL A 51 0.11 -8.97 17.96
CA VAL A 51 -0.90 -8.45 17.03
C VAL A 51 -1.27 -7.02 17.37
N GLN A 52 -1.41 -6.72 18.66
CA GLN A 52 -1.70 -5.36 19.13
C GLN A 52 -0.57 -4.39 18.77
N SER A 53 0.70 -4.77 18.99
CA SER A 53 1.85 -3.96 18.58
C SER A 53 1.89 -3.70 17.06
N ILE A 54 1.54 -4.70 16.25
CA ILE A 54 1.44 -4.55 14.79
C ILE A 54 0.32 -3.57 14.43
N GLN A 55 -0.84 -3.68 15.08
CA GLN A 55 -1.98 -2.78 14.84
C GLN A 55 -1.63 -1.33 15.19
N GLU A 56 -1.01 -1.10 16.35
CA GLU A 56 -0.55 0.24 16.76
C GLU A 56 0.44 0.83 15.74
N SER A 57 1.34 0.00 15.21
CA SER A 57 2.26 0.39 14.15
C SER A 57 1.54 0.73 12.84
N MET A 58 0.50 -0.03 12.46
CA MET A 58 -0.33 0.27 11.29
C MET A 58 -1.07 1.60 11.43
N GLU A 59 -1.65 1.87 12.60
CA GLU A 59 -2.37 3.11 12.88
C GLU A 59 -1.43 4.32 12.80
N GLN A 60 -0.22 4.20 13.37
CA GLN A 60 0.82 5.22 13.26
C GLN A 60 1.26 5.45 11.81
N ASP A 61 1.56 4.39 11.07
CA ASP A 61 1.96 4.48 9.66
C ASP A 61 0.86 5.14 8.83
N LEU A 62 -0.41 4.79 9.06
CA LEU A 62 -1.57 5.39 8.37
C LEU A 62 -1.68 6.89 8.67
N PHE A 63 -1.52 7.30 9.92
CA PHE A 63 -1.54 8.71 10.30
C PHE A 63 -0.47 9.52 9.54
N GLU A 64 0.76 9.00 9.48
CA GLU A 64 1.86 9.69 8.80
C GLU A 64 1.71 9.69 7.28
N LEU A 65 1.22 8.59 6.69
CA LEU A 65 0.90 8.51 5.25
C LEU A 65 -0.22 9.50 4.88
N ASN A 66 -1.22 9.69 5.73
CA ASN A 66 -2.29 10.65 5.48
C ASN A 66 -1.80 12.11 5.52
N ARG A 67 -0.85 12.42 6.40
CA ARG A 67 -0.20 13.75 6.39
C ARG A 67 0.57 13.98 5.09
N PHE A 68 1.34 12.99 4.64
CA PHE A 68 2.05 13.06 3.36
C PHE A 68 1.06 13.22 2.19
N LYS A 69 0.00 12.40 2.16
CA LYS A 69 -1.05 12.45 1.14
C LYS A 69 -1.69 13.84 1.06
N THR A 70 -2.00 14.46 2.20
CA THR A 70 -2.62 15.78 2.26
C THR A 70 -1.75 16.84 1.57
N VAL A 71 -0.44 16.83 1.82
CA VAL A 71 0.50 17.76 1.18
C VAL A 71 0.61 17.46 -0.31
N LEU A 72 0.76 16.19 -0.69
CA LEU A 72 0.88 15.77 -2.09
C LEU A 72 -0.36 16.14 -2.92
N ASP A 73 -1.56 15.89 -2.39
CA ASP A 73 -2.82 16.26 -3.03
C ASP A 73 -2.91 17.77 -3.24
N LYS A 74 -2.50 18.56 -2.22
CA LYS A 74 -2.53 20.01 -2.28
C LYS A 74 -1.56 20.55 -3.33
N ASP A 75 -0.34 20.04 -3.37
CA ASP A 75 0.67 20.44 -4.35
C ASP A 75 0.26 20.05 -5.78
N SER A 76 -0.25 18.84 -5.96
CA SER A 76 -0.79 18.36 -7.25
C SER A 76 -1.95 19.24 -7.75
N SER A 77 -2.88 19.59 -6.85
CA SER A 77 -4.01 20.47 -7.15
C SER A 77 -3.54 21.89 -7.53
N ASN A 78 -2.63 22.48 -6.74
CA ASN A 78 -2.09 23.81 -7.00
C ASN A 78 -1.37 23.87 -8.36
N LEU A 79 -0.54 22.87 -8.66
CA LEU A 79 0.15 22.76 -9.95
C LEU A 79 -0.85 22.62 -11.10
N SER A 80 -1.87 21.78 -10.94
CA SER A 80 -2.90 21.57 -11.97
C SER A 80 -3.66 22.85 -12.29
N ILE A 81 -4.06 23.62 -11.26
CA ILE A 81 -4.73 24.91 -11.42
C ILE A 81 -3.83 25.89 -12.18
N LYS A 82 -2.55 26.00 -11.80
CA LYS A 82 -1.60 26.90 -12.46
C LYS A 82 -1.32 26.49 -13.91
N ALA A 83 -1.25 25.19 -14.18
CA ALA A 83 -1.11 24.69 -15.55
C ALA A 83 -2.35 25.01 -16.39
N ASP A 84 -3.55 24.86 -15.84
CA ASP A 84 -4.80 25.21 -16.53
C ASP A 84 -4.89 26.72 -16.83
N GLU A 85 -4.49 27.57 -15.88
CA GLU A 85 -4.39 29.02 -16.07
C GLU A 85 -3.42 29.38 -17.20
N ALA A 86 -2.22 28.79 -17.20
CA ALA A 86 -1.22 29.04 -18.23
C ALA A 86 -1.64 28.53 -19.62
N ILE A 87 -2.33 27.39 -19.70
CA ILE A 87 -2.82 26.89 -20.99
C ILE A 87 -3.93 27.79 -21.54
N LYS A 88 -4.81 28.32 -20.69
CA LYS A 88 -5.83 29.29 -21.10
C LYS A 88 -5.24 30.58 -21.65
N THR A 89 -4.09 31.04 -21.14
CA THR A 89 -3.41 32.22 -21.72
C THR A 89 -2.74 31.92 -23.06
N LEU A 90 -2.41 30.65 -23.34
CA LEU A 90 -1.75 30.21 -24.58
C LEU A 90 -2.71 29.73 -25.68
N GLN A 91 -3.96 29.40 -25.36
CA GLN A 91 -4.89 28.67 -26.25
C GLN A 91 -5.23 29.35 -27.59
N GLY A 92 -4.95 30.66 -27.74
CA GLY A 92 -5.27 31.42 -28.95
C GLY A 92 -6.76 31.37 -29.31
N SER A 93 -7.10 31.61 -30.59
CA SER A 93 -8.49 31.65 -31.07
C SER A 93 -9.06 30.27 -31.45
N SER A 94 -8.22 29.25 -31.64
CA SER A 94 -8.62 27.95 -32.20
C SER A 94 -8.84 26.86 -31.14
N GLY A 95 -8.30 26.99 -29.93
CA GLY A 95 -8.46 26.01 -28.85
C GLY A 95 -7.72 24.69 -29.06
N ASP A 96 -6.86 24.60 -30.08
CA ASP A 96 -6.17 23.35 -30.46
C ASP A 96 -5.23 22.84 -29.34
N ILE A 97 -4.60 23.76 -28.60
CA ILE A 97 -3.72 23.41 -27.46
C ILE A 97 -4.50 22.71 -26.34
N VAL A 98 -5.75 23.13 -26.10
CA VAL A 98 -6.61 22.52 -25.07
C VAL A 98 -6.94 21.09 -25.47
N LYS A 99 -7.35 20.86 -26.73
CA LYS A 99 -7.67 19.52 -27.25
C LYS A 99 -6.45 18.59 -27.21
N LEU A 100 -5.29 19.06 -27.68
CA LEU A 100 -4.06 18.27 -27.63
C LEU A 100 -3.67 17.89 -26.20
N ARG A 101 -3.82 18.81 -25.24
CA ARG A 101 -3.56 18.53 -23.82
C ARG A 101 -4.54 17.50 -23.26
N GLU A 102 -5.82 17.60 -23.59
CA GLU A 102 -6.84 16.63 -23.14
C GLU A 102 -6.55 15.24 -23.68
N ASP A 103 -6.20 15.11 -24.96
CA ASP A 103 -5.83 13.84 -25.57
C ASP A 103 -4.57 13.24 -24.94
N ILE A 104 -3.52 14.05 -24.70
CA ILE A 104 -2.31 13.60 -24.00
C ILE A 104 -2.68 13.09 -22.60
N LYS A 105 -3.48 13.83 -21.83
CA LYS A 105 -3.91 13.41 -20.48
C LYS A 105 -4.71 12.11 -20.51
N ARG A 106 -5.63 11.97 -21.48
CA ARG A 106 -6.44 10.76 -21.65
C ARG A 106 -5.55 9.54 -21.94
N ILE A 107 -4.65 9.65 -22.91
CA ILE A 107 -3.73 8.57 -23.28
C ILE A 107 -2.83 8.19 -22.08
N GLN A 108 -2.32 9.16 -21.32
CA GLN A 108 -1.54 8.88 -20.12
C GLN A 108 -2.37 8.15 -19.04
N GLY A 109 -3.64 8.50 -18.89
CA GLY A 109 -4.57 7.81 -17.99
C GLY A 109 -4.86 6.37 -18.43
N GLU A 110 -5.06 6.14 -19.73
CA GLU A 110 -5.24 4.81 -20.32
C GLU A 110 -3.99 3.94 -20.09
N ILE A 111 -2.78 4.48 -20.34
CA ILE A 111 -1.51 3.78 -20.06
C ILE A 111 -1.41 3.40 -18.57
N GLN A 112 -1.74 4.32 -17.66
CA GLN A 112 -1.71 4.04 -16.21
C GLN A 112 -2.70 2.94 -15.81
N ALA A 113 -3.90 2.94 -16.39
CA ALA A 113 -4.91 1.92 -16.12
C ALA A 113 -4.45 0.54 -16.60
N GLU A 114 -3.88 0.45 -17.80
CA GLU A 114 -3.36 -0.81 -18.33
C GLU A 114 -2.16 -1.34 -17.54
N LEU A 115 -1.22 -0.46 -17.15
CA LEU A 115 -0.12 -0.85 -16.26
C LEU A 115 -0.63 -1.39 -14.92
N THR A 116 -1.69 -0.78 -14.37
CA THR A 116 -2.34 -1.26 -13.14
C THR A 116 -2.96 -2.64 -13.34
N THR A 117 -3.67 -2.86 -14.45
CA THR A 117 -4.23 -4.16 -14.81
C THR A 117 -3.16 -5.23 -14.94
N ILE A 118 -2.02 -4.91 -15.59
CA ILE A 118 -0.89 -5.82 -15.74
C ILE A 118 -0.35 -6.23 -14.36
N LEU A 119 -0.05 -5.25 -13.49
CA LEU A 119 0.54 -5.50 -12.16
C LEU A 119 -0.42 -6.23 -11.19
N ASN A 120 -1.73 -6.14 -11.41
CA ASN A 120 -2.74 -6.83 -10.59
C ASN A 120 -3.04 -8.28 -11.04
N ARG A 121 -2.40 -8.79 -12.11
CA ARG A 121 -2.62 -10.18 -12.54
C ARG A 121 -2.03 -11.16 -11.51
N PRO A 122 -2.77 -12.20 -11.10
CA PRO A 122 -2.27 -13.16 -10.12
C PRO A 122 -1.03 -13.93 -10.63
N GLN A 123 0.07 -13.77 -9.89
CA GLN A 123 1.31 -14.57 -9.86
C GLN A 123 2.26 -14.64 -11.08
N GLU A 124 1.95 -14.08 -12.26
CA GLU A 124 2.87 -14.20 -13.41
C GLU A 124 3.97 -13.12 -13.50
N ILE A 125 3.89 -12.02 -12.74
CA ILE A 125 4.77 -10.84 -12.93
C ILE A 125 5.54 -10.44 -11.65
N ILE A 126 6.02 -11.42 -10.88
CA ILE A 126 6.96 -11.11 -9.77
C ILE A 126 8.37 -10.79 -10.30
N LYS A 127 8.69 -11.26 -11.52
CA LYS A 127 9.93 -10.96 -12.23
C LYS A 127 9.64 -10.11 -13.46
N GLY A 128 9.99 -8.84 -13.40
CA GLY A 128 9.86 -7.88 -14.48
C GLY A 128 10.56 -6.57 -14.14
N SER A 129 10.67 -5.68 -15.12
CA SER A 129 11.22 -4.34 -14.92
C SER A 129 10.42 -3.32 -15.72
N ILE A 130 10.29 -2.10 -15.16
CA ILE A 130 9.75 -0.95 -15.88
C ILE A 130 10.93 -0.01 -16.15
N ASN A 131 11.26 0.19 -17.43
CA ASN A 131 12.30 1.12 -17.84
C ASN A 131 11.68 2.49 -18.14
N ILE A 132 12.30 3.56 -17.66
CA ILE A 132 11.87 4.94 -17.93
C ILE A 132 12.76 5.56 -19.00
N GLY A 133 12.18 5.84 -20.16
CA GLY A 133 12.86 6.47 -21.29
C GLY A 133 12.75 7.99 -21.29
N LYS A 134 13.66 8.65 -22.02
CA LYS A 134 13.63 10.10 -22.29
C LYS A 134 13.55 10.34 -23.79
N GLN A 135 12.61 11.18 -24.22
CA GLN A 135 12.45 11.61 -25.61
C GLN A 135 12.43 13.13 -25.67
N VAL A 136 12.99 13.69 -26.74
CA VAL A 136 12.95 15.12 -27.05
C VAL A 136 12.38 15.25 -28.46
N PHE A 137 11.37 16.08 -28.61
CA PHE A 137 10.79 16.41 -29.91
C PHE A 137 11.43 17.72 -30.36
N THR A 138 12.22 17.66 -31.42
CA THR A 138 12.85 18.81 -32.10
C THR A 138 12.00 19.26 -33.28
#